data_AF-A0AA43QLD0-F1
#
_entry.id   AF-A0AA43QLD0-F1
#
_cell.length_a   1.000
_cell.length_b   1.000
_cell.length_c   1.000
_cell.angle_alpha   90.00
_cell.angle_beta   90.00
_cell.angle_gamma   90.00
#
_symmetry.space_group_name_H-M   'P 1'
#
loop_
_entity.id
_entity.type
_entity.pdbx_description
1 polymer ?
#
loop_
_entity_poly.entity_id
_entity_poly.type
_entity_poly.pdbx_seq_one_letter_code
_entity_poly.pdbx_strand_id
1 'polypeptide(L)'
;MESPMTRLARDFGNHNWKQVAQALKPITYGILAFAVLVWCIVTALAKRKKPATRRPRSPDPEKPGSGRQSTFKAPARPPGIWPPSDFRRPAPEPLVHWDVHTSEPLPYRPFKHGPYHITMGLRTMQWDEWIELDNHYLKFHADKKRRIDERGEKCCRTAPEAMDGAIELLEEL
;
A
#
# COMPACT_ATOMS: atom_id res chain seq x y z
N MET A 1 -11.86 38.16 -71.67
CA MET A 1 -11.58 37.18 -72.74
C MET A 1 -10.24 36.54 -72.42
N GLU A 2 -10.22 35.38 -71.76
CA GLU A 2 -8.97 34.68 -71.46
C GLU A 2 -8.38 34.04 -72.73
N SER A 3 -7.07 34.15 -72.91
CA SER A 3 -6.34 33.64 -74.08
C SER A 3 -6.41 32.10 -74.17
N PRO A 4 -6.54 31.51 -75.37
CA PRO A 4 -6.60 30.04 -75.53
C PRO A 4 -5.37 29.32 -74.98
N MET A 5 -4.21 29.98 -74.91
CA MET A 5 -2.99 29.43 -74.30
C MET A 5 -3.09 29.30 -72.77
N THR A 6 -3.85 30.15 -72.09
CA THR A 6 -4.01 30.08 -70.62
C THR A 6 -5.02 29.01 -70.19
N ARG A 7 -5.93 28.58 -71.07
CA ARG A 7 -6.86 27.46 -70.80
C ARG A 7 -6.16 26.10 -70.86
N LEU A 8 -5.34 25.86 -71.89
CA LEU A 8 -4.63 24.59 -72.03
C LEU A 8 -3.61 24.37 -70.91
N ALA A 9 -2.85 25.39 -70.50
CA ALA A 9 -1.91 25.28 -69.38
C ALA A 9 -2.59 24.94 -68.04
N ARG A 10 -3.82 25.43 -67.82
CA ARG A 10 -4.61 25.18 -66.60
C ARG A 10 -5.22 23.77 -66.58
N ASP A 11 -5.64 23.25 -67.73
CA ASP A 11 -6.17 21.88 -67.86
C ASP A 11 -5.08 20.80 -67.78
N PHE A 12 -3.90 21.04 -68.37
CA PHE A 12 -2.76 20.11 -68.24
C PHE A 12 -2.24 20.03 -66.79
N GLY A 13 -2.21 21.14 -66.05
CA GLY A 13 -1.81 21.15 -64.64
C GLY A 13 -2.78 20.41 -63.72
N ASN A 14 -4.09 20.56 -63.94
CA ASN A 14 -5.13 19.94 -63.12
C ASN A 14 -5.32 18.43 -63.36
N HIS A 15 -5.11 17.95 -64.60
CA HIS A 15 -5.26 16.53 -64.91
C HIS A 15 -4.08 15.70 -64.40
N ASN A 16 -2.86 16.25 -64.47
CA ASN A 16 -1.64 15.58 -64.04
C ASN A 16 -1.59 15.45 -62.50
N TRP A 17 -2.00 16.48 -61.76
CA TRP A 17 -2.05 16.44 -60.29
C TRP A 17 -3.05 15.40 -59.75
N LYS A 18 -4.21 15.23 -60.40
CA LYS A 18 -5.20 14.22 -60.01
C LYS A 18 -4.68 12.79 -60.22
N GLN A 19 -3.94 12.55 -61.29
CA GLN A 19 -3.32 11.25 -61.56
C GLN A 19 -2.18 10.95 -60.57
N VAL A 20 -1.33 11.92 -60.27
CA VAL A 20 -0.28 11.80 -59.24
C VAL A 20 -0.89 11.57 -57.85
N ALA A 21 -1.92 12.31 -57.48
CA ALA A 21 -2.63 12.12 -56.22
C ALA A 21 -3.28 10.74 -56.12
N GLN A 22 -3.72 10.14 -57.24
CA GLN A 22 -4.31 8.81 -57.26
C GLN A 22 -3.25 7.70 -57.20
N ALA A 23 -2.06 7.92 -57.78
CA ALA A 23 -0.91 7.03 -57.66
C ALA A 23 -0.26 7.03 -56.26
N LEU A 24 -0.40 8.12 -55.49
CA LEU A 24 0.11 8.22 -54.12
C LEU A 24 -0.78 7.55 -53.07
N LYS A 25 -2.08 7.36 -53.35
CA LYS A 25 -3.03 6.67 -52.44
C LYS A 25 -2.63 5.23 -52.08
N PRO A 26 -2.25 4.33 -53.00
CA PRO A 26 -1.81 2.99 -52.63
C PRO A 26 -0.52 3.01 -51.80
N ILE A 27 0.35 3.99 -52.03
CA ILE A 27 1.59 4.17 -51.26
C ILE A 27 1.28 4.60 -49.82
N THR A 28 0.36 5.55 -49.63
CA THR A 28 -0.07 5.96 -48.27
C THR A 28 -0.77 4.83 -47.53
N TYR A 29 -1.64 4.06 -48.20
CA TYR A 29 -2.25 2.87 -47.59
C TYR A 29 -1.23 1.79 -47.25
N GLY A 30 -0.20 1.58 -48.08
CA GLY A 30 0.90 0.66 -47.80
C GLY A 30 1.70 1.07 -46.56
N ILE A 31 2.02 2.35 -46.41
CA ILE A 31 2.72 2.89 -45.23
C ILE A 31 1.85 2.74 -43.97
N LEU A 32 0.57 3.07 -44.05
CA LEU A 32 -0.36 2.92 -42.92
C LEU A 32 -0.53 1.45 -42.51
N ALA A 33 -0.66 0.54 -43.47
CA ALA A 33 -0.75 -0.89 -43.21
C ALA A 33 0.52 -1.42 -42.52
N PHE A 34 1.71 -0.99 -42.99
CA PHE A 34 2.98 -1.35 -42.36
C PHE A 34 3.09 -0.82 -40.93
N ALA A 35 2.69 0.43 -40.69
CA ALA A 35 2.69 1.03 -39.34
C ALA A 35 1.77 0.27 -38.37
N VAL A 36 0.58 -0.15 -38.82
CA VAL A 36 -0.35 -0.97 -38.01
C VAL A 36 0.24 -2.35 -37.74
N LEU A 37 0.90 -2.97 -38.72
CA LEU A 37 1.55 -4.28 -38.57
C LEU A 37 2.68 -4.21 -37.52
N VAL A 38 3.52 -3.17 -37.59
CA VAL A 38 4.58 -2.91 -36.60
C VAL A 38 3.99 -2.68 -35.21
N TRP A 39 2.93 -1.87 -35.09
CA TRP A 39 2.23 -1.65 -33.81
C TRP A 39 1.66 -2.94 -33.22
N CYS A 40 1.02 -3.78 -34.04
CA CYS A 40 0.50 -5.08 -33.63
C CYS A 40 1.62 -6.03 -33.17
N ILE A 41 2.76 -6.06 -33.85
CA ILE A 41 3.91 -6.88 -33.46
C ILE A 41 4.51 -6.39 -32.13
N VAL A 42 4.72 -5.09 -31.97
CA VAL A 42 5.28 -4.51 -30.73
C VAL A 42 4.36 -4.79 -29.54
N THR A 43 3.05 -4.60 -29.70
CA THR A 43 2.07 -4.86 -28.62
C THR A 43 1.96 -6.35 -28.30
N ALA A 44 2.05 -7.24 -29.28
CA ALA A 44 2.08 -8.69 -29.05
C ALA A 44 3.35 -9.13 -28.30
N LEU A 45 4.52 -8.60 -28.65
CA LEU A 45 5.78 -8.87 -27.95
C LEU A 45 5.79 -8.29 -26.53
N ALA A 46 5.21 -7.11 -26.32
CA ALA A 46 5.04 -6.51 -24.99
C ALA A 46 4.11 -7.34 -24.09
N LYS A 47 3.04 -7.93 -24.66
CA LYS A 47 2.14 -8.84 -23.92
C LYS A 47 2.82 -10.16 -23.54
N ARG A 48 3.75 -10.68 -24.36
CA ARG A 48 4.58 -11.86 -24.04
C ARG A 48 5.62 -11.59 -22.95
N LYS A 49 6.08 -10.34 -22.84
CA LYS A 49 7.02 -9.88 -21.80
C LYS A 49 6.37 -9.52 -20.47
N LYS A 50 5.08 -9.81 -20.23
CA LYS A 50 4.56 -9.75 -18.86
C LYS A 50 5.27 -10.84 -18.05
N PRO A 51 6.21 -10.53 -17.15
CA PRO A 51 6.72 -11.55 -16.25
C PRO A 51 5.48 -12.09 -15.53
N ALA A 52 5.28 -13.41 -15.59
CA ALA A 52 4.50 -14.04 -14.57
C ALA A 52 5.26 -13.77 -13.27
N THR A 53 4.94 -12.68 -12.58
CA THR A 53 5.25 -12.52 -11.17
C THR A 53 4.52 -13.65 -10.48
N ARG A 54 5.15 -14.84 -10.49
CA ARG A 54 4.85 -15.92 -9.57
C ARG A 54 5.02 -15.25 -8.22
N ARG A 55 3.89 -14.98 -7.56
CA ARG A 55 3.90 -14.61 -6.16
C ARG A 55 4.77 -15.66 -5.47
N PRO A 56 5.80 -15.26 -4.71
CA PRO A 56 6.59 -16.22 -3.97
C PRO A 56 5.59 -17.06 -3.16
N ARG A 57 5.60 -18.38 -3.41
CA ARG A 57 4.76 -19.32 -2.67
C ARG A 57 5.16 -19.15 -1.20
N SER A 58 4.18 -18.98 -0.33
CA SER A 58 4.42 -18.98 1.11
C SER A 58 5.29 -20.20 1.45
N PRO A 59 6.36 -20.03 2.25
CA PRO A 59 7.20 -21.14 2.65
C PRO A 59 6.33 -22.24 3.25
N ASP A 60 6.56 -23.46 2.81
CA ASP A 60 5.89 -24.65 3.34
C ASP A 60 6.35 -24.86 4.79
N PRO A 61 5.46 -24.80 5.80
CA PRO A 61 5.84 -24.90 7.20
C PRO A 61 6.48 -26.25 7.57
N GLU A 62 6.24 -27.30 6.77
CA GLU A 62 6.82 -28.64 6.99
C GLU A 62 8.24 -28.77 6.43
N LYS A 63 8.71 -27.81 5.62
CA LYS A 63 10.04 -27.86 5.02
C LYS A 63 11.03 -27.08 5.90
N PRO A 64 12.13 -27.70 6.38
CA PRO A 64 13.15 -26.97 7.12
C PRO A 64 13.68 -25.83 6.25
N GLY A 65 13.52 -24.60 6.76
CA GLY A 65 13.77 -23.37 6.00
C GLY A 65 15.15 -23.37 5.35
N SER A 66 15.19 -23.06 4.06
CA SER A 66 16.41 -23.00 3.26
C SER A 66 17.33 -21.90 3.79
N GLY A 67 18.29 -22.24 4.67
CA GLY A 67 19.59 -21.56 4.94
C GLY A 67 19.60 -20.08 5.35
N ARG A 68 18.55 -19.30 5.09
CA ARG A 68 18.44 -17.89 5.44
C ARG A 68 17.92 -17.83 6.86
N GLN A 69 18.84 -17.67 7.81
CA GLN A 69 18.49 -17.44 9.20
C GLN A 69 17.56 -16.23 9.28
N SER A 70 16.34 -16.46 9.75
CA SER A 70 15.45 -15.40 10.21
C SER A 70 16.21 -14.59 11.27
N THR A 71 16.22 -13.26 11.12
CA THR A 71 16.72 -12.33 12.14
C THR A 71 15.92 -12.39 13.43
N PHE A 72 14.80 -13.10 13.44
CA PHE A 72 13.87 -13.27 14.55
C PHE A 72 13.95 -14.70 15.13
N LYS A 73 15.16 -15.22 15.37
CA LYS A 73 15.34 -16.46 16.14
C LYS A 73 15.33 -16.13 17.63
N ALA A 74 14.35 -16.65 18.36
CA ALA A 74 14.40 -16.65 19.81
C ALA A 74 15.67 -17.39 20.28
N PRO A 75 16.33 -16.90 21.35
CA PRO A 75 17.48 -17.59 21.93
C PRO A 75 17.05 -19.00 22.40
N ALA A 76 17.95 -19.96 22.26
CA ALA A 76 17.72 -21.32 22.75
C ALA A 76 17.56 -21.27 24.28
N ARG A 77 16.39 -21.69 24.78
CA ARG A 77 16.09 -21.76 26.22
C ARG A 77 15.47 -23.12 26.58
N PRO A 78 15.75 -23.65 27.78
CA PRO A 78 15.10 -24.87 28.25
C PRO A 78 13.58 -24.69 28.40
N PRO A 79 12.79 -25.75 28.13
CA PRO A 79 11.34 -25.69 28.25
C PRO A 79 10.93 -25.41 29.70
N GLY A 80 9.95 -24.51 29.88
CA GLY A 80 9.45 -24.12 31.21
C GLY A 80 10.24 -23.03 31.92
N ILE A 81 11.39 -22.59 31.37
CA ILE A 81 12.19 -21.52 31.96
C ILE A 81 12.07 -20.26 31.09
N TRP A 82 11.61 -19.18 31.71
CA TRP A 82 11.54 -17.85 31.13
C TRP A 82 12.53 -16.96 31.89
N PRO A 83 13.78 -16.81 31.40
CA PRO A 83 14.71 -15.89 32.03
C PRO A 83 14.11 -14.46 32.00
N PRO A 84 14.19 -13.71 33.10
CA PRO A 84 13.76 -12.32 33.12
C PRO A 84 14.45 -11.53 32.01
N SER A 85 13.69 -10.63 31.38
CA SER A 85 14.21 -9.72 30.37
C SER A 85 14.49 -8.38 31.01
N ASP A 86 15.71 -7.86 30.89
CA ASP A 86 16.07 -6.50 31.35
C ASP A 86 15.50 -5.39 30.44
N PHE A 87 14.47 -5.72 29.65
CA PHE A 87 13.86 -4.78 28.72
C PHE A 87 13.22 -3.65 29.50
N ARG A 88 13.60 -2.42 29.16
CA ARG A 88 12.94 -1.21 29.63
C ARG A 88 12.26 -0.53 28.45
N ARG A 89 11.00 -0.18 28.65
CA ARG A 89 10.26 0.58 27.65
C ARG A 89 10.92 1.95 27.46
N PRO A 90 11.20 2.38 26.22
CA PRO A 90 11.63 3.76 25.98
C PRO A 90 10.48 4.71 26.33
N ALA A 91 10.80 5.85 26.93
CA ALA A 91 9.81 6.89 27.13
C ALA A 91 9.36 7.42 25.75
N PRO A 92 8.05 7.58 25.50
CA PRO A 92 7.56 8.09 24.22
C PRO A 92 7.96 9.56 24.05
N GLU A 93 8.23 9.96 22.82
CA GLU A 93 8.47 11.36 22.50
C GLU A 93 7.20 12.22 22.70
N PRO A 94 7.32 13.45 23.24
CA PRO A 94 6.17 14.34 23.34
C PRO A 94 5.57 14.65 21.97
N LEU A 95 4.25 14.50 21.85
CA LEU A 95 3.55 14.76 20.60
C LEU A 95 3.49 16.28 20.33
N VAL A 96 4.24 16.73 19.32
CA VAL A 96 4.33 18.15 18.96
C VAL A 96 3.03 18.59 18.27
N HIS A 97 2.48 19.74 18.67
CA HIS A 97 1.23 20.32 18.14
C HIS A 97 -0.06 19.56 18.48
N TRP A 98 -0.02 18.70 19.48
CA TRP A 98 -1.22 18.05 20.00
C TRP A 98 -1.91 18.92 21.06
N ASP A 99 -3.24 18.90 21.06
CA ASP A 99 -4.08 19.55 22.05
C ASP A 99 -5.35 18.73 22.31
N VAL A 100 -5.66 18.56 23.60
CA VAL A 100 -6.73 17.68 24.09
C VAL A 100 -8.14 18.14 23.69
N HIS A 101 -8.30 19.36 23.18
CA HIS A 101 -9.60 19.91 22.78
C HIS A 101 -9.74 20.04 21.26
N THR A 102 -8.64 20.21 20.54
CA THR A 102 -8.65 20.55 19.11
C THR A 102 -8.13 19.44 18.21
N SER A 103 -7.29 18.52 18.71
CA SER A 103 -6.75 17.42 17.89
C SER A 103 -7.84 16.43 17.49
N GLU A 104 -8.14 16.35 16.20
CA GLU A 104 -9.15 15.43 15.68
C GLU A 104 -8.69 13.95 15.75
N PRO A 105 -9.63 13.00 15.88
CA PRO A 105 -9.32 11.58 15.86
C PRO A 105 -8.68 11.15 14.53
N LEU A 106 -7.69 10.26 14.61
CA LEU A 106 -7.07 9.69 13.41
C LEU A 106 -8.11 8.89 12.61
N PRO A 107 -8.25 9.14 11.30
CA PRO A 107 -9.24 8.44 10.49
C PRO A 107 -8.91 6.95 10.39
N TYR A 108 -9.86 6.10 10.79
CA TYR A 108 -9.69 4.65 10.74
C TYR A 108 -9.40 4.18 9.31
N ARG A 109 -8.17 3.70 9.11
CA ARG A 109 -7.72 3.19 7.81
C ARG A 109 -7.25 1.74 7.94
N PRO A 110 -8.17 0.76 7.80
CA PRO A 110 -7.85 -0.65 8.04
C PRO A 110 -6.72 -1.17 7.13
N PHE A 111 -6.60 -0.64 5.90
CA PHE A 111 -5.52 -1.00 4.99
C PHE A 111 -4.96 0.25 4.29
N LYS A 112 -3.64 0.42 4.35
CA LYS A 112 -2.94 1.33 3.45
C LYS A 112 -3.04 0.73 2.02
N HIS A 113 -3.10 1.52 0.94
CA HIS A 113 -3.11 1.04 -0.46
C HIS A 113 -1.68 0.99 -1.03
N GLY A 114 -1.29 -0.04 -1.80
CA GLY A 114 0.11 -0.25 -2.21
C GLY A 114 0.47 -1.73 -2.43
N PRO A 115 1.64 -2.04 -3.02
CA PRO A 115 2.13 -3.40 -3.17
C PRO A 115 2.64 -3.93 -1.82
N TYR A 116 1.77 -4.58 -1.05
CA TYR A 116 2.13 -5.13 0.27
C TYR A 116 2.64 -6.56 0.18
N HIS A 117 3.81 -6.81 0.77
CA HIS A 117 4.24 -8.16 1.12
C HIS A 117 3.75 -8.46 2.55
N ILE A 118 2.61 -9.14 2.66
CA ILE A 118 2.05 -9.57 3.95
C ILE A 118 2.62 -10.96 4.27
N THR A 119 3.78 -10.99 4.91
CA THR A 119 4.41 -12.23 5.41
C THR A 119 4.13 -12.36 6.90
N MET A 120 2.95 -12.91 7.22
CA MET A 120 2.40 -13.02 8.58
C MET A 120 2.18 -11.67 9.27
N GLY A 121 1.03 -11.50 9.92
CA GLY A 121 0.49 -10.21 10.37
C GLY A 121 1.21 -9.52 11.54
N LEU A 122 2.52 -9.68 11.70
CA LEU A 122 3.29 -9.06 12.78
C LEU A 122 4.17 -7.95 12.19
N ARG A 123 3.90 -6.70 12.58
CA ARG A 123 4.73 -5.53 12.27
C ARG A 123 5.28 -4.98 13.57
N THR A 124 6.52 -4.51 13.54
CA THR A 124 7.07 -3.72 14.65
C THR A 124 6.22 -2.45 14.78
N MET A 125 5.54 -2.29 15.92
CA MET A 125 4.83 -1.07 16.29
C MET A 125 5.85 -0.03 16.72
N GLN A 126 5.67 1.23 16.29
CA GLN A 126 6.47 2.34 16.81
C GLN A 126 6.01 2.64 18.23
N TRP A 127 6.94 2.80 19.17
CA TRP A 127 6.62 3.03 20.58
C TRP A 127 5.84 4.34 20.78
N ASP A 128 6.17 5.38 20.01
CA ASP A 128 5.52 6.70 20.06
C ASP A 128 4.07 6.67 19.56
N GLU A 129 3.69 5.65 18.80
CA GLU A 129 2.34 5.46 18.25
C GLU A 129 1.52 4.43 19.07
N TRP A 130 1.97 4.04 20.26
CA TRP A 130 1.28 3.01 21.04
C TRP A 130 -0.05 3.51 21.62
N ILE A 131 -0.07 4.73 22.18
CA ILE A 131 -1.28 5.32 22.75
C ILE A 131 -1.59 6.60 21.98
N GLU A 132 -2.67 6.57 21.21
CA GLU A 132 -3.14 7.70 20.44
C GLU A 132 -4.15 8.51 21.26
N LEU A 133 -3.91 9.82 21.42
CA LEU A 133 -4.80 10.75 22.12
C LEU A 133 -5.47 11.70 21.13
N ASP A 134 -6.79 11.84 21.26
CA ASP A 134 -7.61 12.76 20.48
C ASP A 134 -8.47 13.66 21.38
N ASN A 135 -9.22 14.55 20.77
CA ASN A 135 -10.15 15.45 21.46
C ASN A 135 -11.33 14.75 22.16
N HIS A 136 -11.59 13.47 21.86
CA HIS A 136 -12.61 12.67 22.54
C HIS A 136 -12.08 11.97 23.80
N TYR A 137 -10.78 12.04 24.07
CA TYR A 137 -10.16 11.43 25.25
C TYR A 137 -10.93 11.74 26.55
N LEU A 138 -11.21 13.02 26.82
CA LEU A 138 -11.90 13.45 28.05
C LEU A 138 -13.33 12.90 28.12
N LYS A 139 -14.04 12.87 26.99
CA LYS A 139 -15.40 12.32 26.91
C LYS A 139 -15.40 10.84 27.27
N PHE A 140 -14.51 10.05 26.67
CA PHE A 140 -14.45 8.61 26.93
C PHE A 140 -13.97 8.30 28.35
N HIS A 141 -13.06 9.10 28.92
CA HIS A 141 -12.67 8.96 30.32
C HIS A 141 -13.81 9.29 31.29
N ALA A 142 -14.57 10.35 31.04
CA ALA A 142 -15.75 10.68 31.85
C ALA A 142 -16.80 9.57 31.77
N ASP A 143 -17.06 9.03 30.58
CA ASP A 143 -17.98 7.90 30.39
C ASP A 143 -17.47 6.63 31.08
N LYS A 144 -16.17 6.35 31.02
CA LYS A 144 -15.54 5.21 31.71
C LYS A 144 -15.69 5.37 33.22
N LYS A 145 -15.38 6.55 33.79
CA LYS A 145 -15.56 6.85 35.21
C LYS A 145 -17.01 6.64 35.63
N ARG A 146 -17.97 7.24 34.91
CA ARG A 146 -19.41 7.09 35.19
C ARG A 146 -19.82 5.61 35.22
N ARG A 147 -19.36 4.80 34.26
CA ARG A 147 -19.69 3.36 34.21
C ARG A 147 -19.10 2.57 35.38
N ILE A 148 -17.89 2.92 35.82
CA ILE A 148 -17.26 2.32 37.00
C ILE A 148 -18.05 2.70 38.25
N ASP A 149 -18.46 3.96 38.40
CA ASP A 149 -19.25 4.41 39.55
C ASP A 149 -20.64 3.74 39.59
N GLU A 150 -21.31 3.58 38.44
CA GLU A 150 -22.66 3.00 38.35
C GLU A 150 -22.67 1.47 38.58
N ARG A 151 -21.64 0.75 38.12
CA ARG A 151 -21.65 -0.72 38.05
C ARG A 151 -20.59 -1.39 38.91
N GLY A 152 -19.58 -0.66 39.36
CA GLY A 152 -18.48 -1.14 40.20
C GLY A 152 -17.84 -2.42 39.65
N GLU A 153 -17.85 -3.47 40.48
CA GLU A 153 -17.28 -4.78 40.18
C GLU A 153 -17.89 -5.48 38.96
N LYS A 154 -19.12 -5.12 38.56
CA LYS A 154 -19.72 -5.66 37.33
C LYS A 154 -19.08 -5.07 36.06
N CYS A 155 -18.42 -3.91 36.17
CA CYS A 155 -17.73 -3.26 35.06
C CYS A 155 -16.28 -3.75 34.94
N CYS A 156 -15.55 -3.77 36.05
CA CYS A 156 -14.15 -4.17 36.11
C CYS A 156 -13.91 -4.97 37.39
N ARG A 157 -13.28 -6.15 37.28
CA ARG A 157 -12.92 -6.98 38.42
C ARG A 157 -11.63 -7.74 38.13
N THR A 158 -10.69 -7.68 39.05
CA THR A 158 -9.44 -8.46 39.02
C THR A 158 -9.57 -9.60 40.01
N ALA A 159 -9.29 -10.83 39.56
CA ALA A 159 -9.24 -11.97 40.47
C ALA A 159 -8.01 -11.87 41.38
N PRO A 160 -8.06 -12.34 42.64
CA PRO A 160 -6.93 -12.24 43.57
C PRO A 160 -5.62 -12.82 43.01
N GLU A 161 -5.69 -13.96 42.32
CA GLU A 161 -4.56 -14.62 41.67
C GLU A 161 -3.95 -13.83 40.49
N ALA A 162 -4.68 -12.86 39.95
CA ALA A 162 -4.25 -12.00 38.85
C ALA A 162 -3.84 -10.59 39.31
N MET A 163 -3.87 -10.32 40.62
CA MET A 163 -3.58 -8.98 41.16
C MET A 163 -2.14 -8.55 40.86
N ASP A 164 -1.18 -9.47 41.00
CA ASP A 164 0.24 -9.18 40.75
C ASP A 164 0.45 -8.68 39.31
N GLY A 165 -0.17 -9.34 38.33
CA GLY A 165 -0.10 -8.91 36.92
C GLY A 165 -0.86 -7.62 36.63
N ALA A 166 -1.90 -7.30 37.40
CA ALA A 166 -2.62 -6.03 37.26
C ALA A 166 -1.81 -4.85 37.81
N ILE A 167 -1.05 -5.07 38.89
CA ILE A 167 -0.12 -4.07 39.45
C ILE A 167 1.05 -3.87 38.50
N GLU A 168 1.66 -4.95 37.99
CA GLU A 168 2.72 -4.87 36.97
C GLU A 168 2.27 -4.02 35.78
N LEU A 169 1.06 -4.25 35.27
CA LEU A 169 0.50 -3.46 34.17
C LEU A 169 0.35 -1.97 34.52
N LEU A 170 -0.04 -1.64 35.76
CA LEU A 170 -0.21 -0.25 36.22
C LEU A 170 1.13 0.46 36.38
N GLU A 171 2.15 -0.24 36.85
CA GLU A 171 3.50 0.33 37.02
C GLU A 171 4.20 0.54 35.68
N GLU A 172 3.89 -0.32 34.71
CA GLU A 172 4.48 -0.28 33.37
C GLU A 172 3.79 0.73 32.44
N LEU A 173 2.50 1.04 32.59
CA LEU A 173 1.75 2.00 31.75
C LEU A 173 1.93 3.46 32.17
#